data_AF-A0A920BP68-F1
#
_entry.id   AF-A0A920BP68-F1
#
_cell.length_a   1.000
_cell.length_b   1.000
_cell.length_c   1.000
_cell.angle_alpha   90.00
_cell.angle_beta   90.00
_cell.angle_gamma   90.00
#
_symmetry.space_group_name_H-M   'P 1'
#
loop_
_entity.id
_entity.type
_entity.pdbx_description
1 polymer ?
#
loop_
_entity_poly.entity_id
_entity_poly.type
_entity_poly.pdbx_seq_one_letter_code
_entity_poly.pdbx_strand_id
1 'polypeptide(L)'
;MTIFRYKRSVEHEDLKEIICARSNSLFSEYEAGPGIFKLAEGPFISYQRTVDVEMNESDCEVTETFSYKISAPFWHYLLHFPMKRALKNSNHSKKLNVWWAPPNRFDAKTSQTVSLLCVAAIVTGFLGALIGQTATFAAEEFGAGDRAQGILLATVRIGVLLTVFITALADKRGRKKLLEFSLYGGCFLAVLSAVAPNLWILGLTQSFARGFATSISILIGIMAAEAAPKGSRAYIAGLLTLSAGLGAGIPVWILFLADLHLKGWRLLFATAIIFFQQFAGSI
;
A
#
# COMPACT_ATOMS: atom_id res chain seq x y z
N MET A 1 -11.22 2.80 15.69
CA MET A 1 -12.50 3.38 15.22
C MET A 1 -12.36 4.87 15.37
N THR A 2 -12.65 5.65 14.32
CA THR A 2 -12.48 7.10 14.35
C THR A 2 -13.82 7.76 14.54
N ILE A 3 -13.92 8.67 15.51
CA ILE A 3 -15.11 9.48 15.75
C ILE A 3 -14.70 10.95 15.69
N PHE A 4 -15.45 11.76 14.93
CA PHE A 4 -15.29 13.21 14.99
C PHE A 4 -16.64 13.92 14.84
N ARG A 5 -16.76 15.07 15.48
CA ARG A 5 -17.93 15.94 15.40
C ARG A 5 -17.60 17.18 14.61
N TYR A 6 -18.56 17.66 13.84
CA TYR A 6 -18.44 18.87 13.05
C TYR A 6 -19.73 19.69 13.20
N LYS A 7 -19.59 20.89 13.76
CA LYS A 7 -20.67 21.86 13.89
C LYS A 7 -20.55 22.93 12.80
N ARG A 8 -21.67 23.30 12.19
CA ARG A 8 -21.76 24.43 11.25
C ARG A 8 -23.13 25.10 11.35
N SER A 9 -23.16 26.42 11.20
CA SER A 9 -24.40 27.16 10.94
C SER A 9 -24.73 27.06 9.45
N VAL A 10 -25.99 26.82 9.11
CA VAL A 10 -26.44 26.58 7.75
C VAL A 10 -27.78 27.29 7.52
N GLU A 11 -27.95 27.87 6.33
CA GLU A 11 -29.22 28.43 5.90
C GLU A 11 -30.28 27.33 5.72
N HIS A 12 -31.55 27.71 5.84
CA HIS A 12 -32.68 26.78 5.78
C HIS A 12 -32.79 26.02 4.44
N GLU A 13 -32.30 26.62 3.35
CA GLU A 13 -32.33 26.02 2.01
C GLU A 13 -31.31 24.88 1.85
N ASP A 14 -30.13 25.05 2.44
CA ASP A 14 -29.03 24.06 2.45
C ASP A 14 -29.25 22.92 3.46
N LEU A 15 -30.11 23.11 4.46
CA LEU A 15 -30.43 22.11 5.47
C LEU A 15 -30.95 20.79 4.86
N LYS A 16 -31.78 20.89 3.81
CA LYS A 16 -32.36 19.73 3.13
C LYS A 16 -31.29 18.84 2.50
N GLU A 17 -30.18 19.40 2.03
CA GLU A 17 -29.08 18.60 1.49
C GLU A 17 -28.32 17.82 2.57
N ILE A 18 -28.32 18.32 3.81
CA ILE A 18 -27.55 17.73 4.91
C ILE A 18 -28.32 16.58 5.57
N ILE A 19 -29.65 16.69 5.63
CA ILE A 19 -30.55 15.68 6.20
C ILE A 19 -30.84 14.54 5.20
N CYS A 20 -30.34 14.60 3.96
CA CYS A 20 -30.47 13.51 3.00
C CYS A 20 -29.26 12.55 3.04
N ALA A 21 -29.51 11.29 2.68
CA ALA A 21 -28.46 10.28 2.49
C ALA A 21 -27.54 10.68 1.32
N ARG A 22 -26.22 10.69 1.54
CA ARG A 22 -25.24 11.16 0.56
C ARG A 22 -24.84 10.06 -0.42
N SER A 23 -24.66 10.42 -1.69
CA SER A 23 -24.15 9.50 -2.71
C SER A 23 -23.14 10.23 -3.59
N ASN A 24 -21.84 9.91 -3.46
CA ASN A 24 -20.74 10.59 -4.17
C ASN A 24 -19.75 9.58 -4.78
N SER A 25 -18.64 10.01 -5.37
CA SER A 25 -17.64 9.11 -5.98
C SER A 25 -16.90 8.21 -4.99
N LEU A 26 -16.89 8.55 -3.70
CA LEU A 26 -16.18 7.82 -2.65
C LEU A 26 -17.06 6.81 -1.91
N PHE A 27 -18.32 7.17 -1.60
CA PHE A 27 -19.24 6.35 -0.84
C PHE A 27 -20.72 6.68 -1.13
N SER A 28 -21.59 5.78 -0.71
CA SER A 28 -23.04 5.96 -0.69
C SER A 28 -23.59 5.62 0.68
N GLU A 29 -24.54 6.41 1.14
CA GLU A 29 -25.28 6.23 2.39
C GLU A 29 -26.70 5.77 2.11
N TYR A 30 -27.32 5.16 3.11
CA TYR A 30 -28.77 5.02 3.21
C TYR A 30 -29.23 5.53 4.57
N GLU A 31 -30.48 5.99 4.64
CA GLU A 31 -31.10 6.42 5.89
C GLU A 31 -31.57 5.19 6.68
N ALA A 32 -31.02 5.01 7.88
CA ALA A 32 -31.37 3.90 8.77
C ALA A 32 -32.42 4.31 9.83
N GLY A 33 -32.62 5.62 9.99
CA GLY A 33 -33.60 6.23 10.88
C GLY A 33 -33.46 7.76 10.82
N PRO A 34 -34.36 8.51 11.48
CA PRO A 34 -34.36 9.97 11.42
C PRO A 34 -32.99 10.53 11.86
N GLY A 35 -32.30 11.22 10.96
CA GLY A 35 -30.97 11.81 11.23
C GLY A 35 -29.83 10.78 11.38
N ILE A 36 -30.05 9.50 11.10
CA ILE A 36 -29.04 8.43 11.19
C ILE A 36 -28.80 7.81 9.81
N PHE A 37 -27.59 8.01 9.28
CA PHE A 37 -27.16 7.49 7.98
C PHE A 37 -26.09 6.41 8.15
N LYS A 38 -26.26 5.29 7.46
CA LYS A 38 -25.32 4.17 7.45
C LYS A 38 -24.76 3.94 6.05
N LEU A 39 -23.66 3.18 5.99
CA LEU A 39 -22.98 2.86 4.74
C LEU A 39 -23.79 1.92 3.85
N ALA A 40 -24.12 2.35 2.64
CA ALA A 40 -24.58 1.46 1.58
C ALA A 40 -23.39 0.85 0.83
N GLU A 41 -22.45 1.69 0.37
CA GLU A 41 -21.30 1.27 -0.44
C GLU A 41 -20.12 2.21 -0.15
N GLY A 42 -18.89 1.69 -0.14
CA GLY A 42 -17.69 2.51 0.02
C GLY A 42 -16.53 1.81 0.75
N PRO A 43 -15.39 2.51 0.91
CA PRO A 43 -14.13 1.92 1.37
C PRO A 43 -14.05 1.79 2.90
N PHE A 44 -15.18 1.51 3.56
CA PHE A 44 -15.28 1.45 5.02
C PHE A 44 -15.75 0.06 5.48
N ILE A 45 -15.19 -0.40 6.60
CA ILE A 45 -15.67 -1.58 7.33
C ILE A 45 -16.95 -1.24 8.08
N SER A 46 -16.98 -0.04 8.68
CA SER A 46 -18.15 0.53 9.32
C SER A 46 -18.16 2.03 9.09
N TYR A 47 -19.34 2.58 8.83
CA TYR A 47 -19.54 4.01 8.71
C TYR A 47 -20.97 4.35 9.15
N GLN A 48 -21.07 5.37 10.00
CA GLN A 48 -22.32 5.96 10.46
C GLN A 48 -22.14 7.46 10.60
N ARG A 49 -23.12 8.21 10.12
CA ARG A 49 -23.25 9.66 10.31
C ARG A 49 -24.55 9.93 11.05
N THR A 50 -24.48 10.68 12.14
CA THR A 50 -25.67 11.21 12.82
C THR A 50 -25.71 12.72 12.67
N VAL A 51 -26.91 13.25 12.43
CA VAL A 51 -27.15 14.67 12.19
C VAL A 51 -28.16 15.13 13.22
N ASP A 52 -27.70 16.01 14.11
CA ASP A 52 -28.53 16.70 15.08
C ASP A 52 -28.72 18.14 14.61
N VAL A 53 -29.96 18.61 14.54
CA VAL A 53 -30.33 19.95 14.04
C VAL A 53 -30.97 20.74 15.16
N GLU A 54 -30.39 21.89 15.49
CA GLU A 54 -30.96 22.88 16.40
C GLU A 54 -31.40 24.09 15.57
N MET A 55 -32.70 24.40 15.60
CA MET A 55 -33.28 25.52 14.84
C MET A 55 -33.24 26.81 15.67
N ASN A 56 -32.58 27.85 15.15
CA ASN A 56 -32.63 29.21 15.70
C ASN A 56 -33.47 30.12 14.77
N GLU A 57 -33.76 31.35 15.20
CA GLU A 57 -34.72 32.26 14.52
C GLU A 57 -34.37 32.58 13.05
N SER A 58 -33.09 32.59 12.66
CA SER A 58 -32.64 32.85 11.28
C SER A 58 -31.78 31.72 10.69
N ASP A 59 -31.07 30.97 11.53
CA ASP A 59 -30.06 29.99 11.15
C ASP A 59 -30.37 28.61 11.77
N CYS A 60 -29.94 27.55 11.10
CA CYS A 60 -29.95 26.19 11.67
C CYS A 60 -28.52 25.81 12.09
N GLU A 61 -28.31 25.50 13.37
CA GLU A 61 -27.05 24.91 13.83
C GLU A 61 -27.12 23.40 13.62
N VAL A 62 -26.24 22.88 12.76
CA VAL A 62 -26.19 21.46 12.43
C VAL A 62 -24.93 20.83 13.03
N THR A 63 -25.12 19.81 13.86
CA THR A 63 -24.04 19.00 14.42
C THR A 63 -24.01 17.65 13.71
N GLU A 64 -22.98 17.42 12.91
CA GLU A 64 -22.74 16.14 12.25
C GLU A 64 -21.69 15.34 13.03
N THR A 65 -22.05 14.15 13.51
CA THR A 65 -21.13 13.20 14.14
C THR A 65 -20.85 12.05 13.18
N PHE A 66 -19.58 11.87 12.84
CA PHE A 66 -19.11 10.79 11.97
C PHE A 66 -18.39 9.73 12.79
N SER A 67 -18.76 8.48 12.59
CA SER A 67 -18.13 7.31 13.19
C SER A 67 -17.77 6.32 12.09
N TYR A 68 -16.49 6.08 11.85
CA TYR A 68 -16.05 5.23 10.74
C TYR A 68 -14.77 4.43 11.00
N LYS A 69 -14.61 3.36 10.23
CA LYS A 69 -13.41 2.50 10.18
C LYS A 69 -13.09 2.21 8.71
N ILE A 70 -11.92 2.69 8.24
CA ILE A 70 -11.47 2.50 6.86
C ILE A 70 -11.08 1.04 6.62
N SER A 71 -11.41 0.49 5.44
CA SER A 71 -11.03 -0.86 5.02
C SER A 71 -9.61 -0.94 4.45
N ALA A 72 -8.65 -0.30 5.14
CA ALA A 72 -7.24 -0.24 4.76
C ALA A 72 -6.36 -0.46 6.01
N PRO A 73 -6.03 -1.72 6.36
CA PRO A 73 -5.47 -2.08 7.67
C PRO A 73 -4.12 -1.41 8.00
N PHE A 74 -3.25 -1.17 7.01
CA PHE A 74 -1.94 -0.54 7.25
C PHE A 74 -1.92 0.95 6.92
N TRP A 75 -2.88 1.42 6.11
CA TRP A 75 -2.89 2.77 5.56
C TRP A 75 -3.91 3.70 6.23
N HIS A 76 -4.65 3.22 7.23
CA HIS A 76 -5.73 4.00 7.83
C HIS A 76 -5.25 5.30 8.48
N TYR A 77 -4.04 5.36 9.03
CA TYR A 77 -3.48 6.60 9.58
C TYR A 77 -3.18 7.62 8.47
N LEU A 78 -2.58 7.17 7.38
CA LEU A 78 -2.26 8.03 6.23
C LEU A 78 -3.52 8.53 5.53
N LEU A 79 -4.53 7.67 5.40
CA LEU A 79 -5.81 8.00 4.77
C LEU A 79 -6.78 8.75 5.70
N HIS A 80 -6.53 8.77 7.02
CA HIS A 80 -7.43 9.39 7.99
C HIS A 80 -7.65 10.88 7.71
N PHE A 81 -6.57 11.65 7.53
CA PHE A 81 -6.66 13.09 7.30
C PHE A 81 -7.37 13.45 5.98
N PRO A 82 -6.98 12.89 4.82
CA PRO A 82 -7.69 13.17 3.56
C PRO A 82 -9.14 12.70 3.61
N MET A 83 -9.44 11.57 4.27
CA MET A 83 -10.80 11.06 4.42
C MET A 83 -11.65 11.97 5.32
N LYS A 84 -11.12 12.40 6.48
CA LYS A 84 -11.80 13.36 7.36
C LYS A 84 -12.13 14.66 6.64
N ARG A 85 -11.20 15.18 5.82
CA ARG A 85 -11.42 16.39 5.02
C ARG A 85 -12.47 16.16 3.92
N ALA A 86 -12.45 15.00 3.25
CA ALA A 86 -13.44 14.65 2.25
C ALA A 86 -14.85 14.49 2.85
N LEU A 87 -14.98 13.84 4.02
CA LEU A 87 -16.26 13.69 4.74
C LEU A 87 -16.83 15.04 5.19
N LYS A 88 -15.96 15.94 5.68
CA LYS A 88 -16.34 17.30 6.08
C LYS A 88 -16.87 18.13 4.90
N ASN A 89 -16.26 17.99 3.73
CA ASN A 89 -16.58 18.79 2.55
C ASN A 89 -17.57 18.09 1.60
N SER A 90 -18.12 16.93 1.98
CA SER A 90 -19.07 16.18 1.18
C SER A 90 -20.47 16.77 1.28
N ASN A 91 -20.95 17.41 0.22
CA ASN A 91 -22.35 17.80 0.08
C ASN A 91 -23.10 16.84 -0.86
N HIS A 92 -24.42 16.73 -0.71
CA HIS A 92 -25.28 15.82 -1.49
C HIS A 92 -25.24 16.13 -3.00
N SER A 93 -25.18 17.41 -3.37
CA SER A 93 -25.30 17.85 -4.77
C SER A 93 -23.97 17.95 -5.53
N LYS A 94 -22.84 18.16 -4.84
CA LYS A 94 -21.54 18.36 -5.50
C LYS A 94 -20.78 17.05 -5.69
N LYS A 95 -20.46 16.73 -6.95
CA LYS A 95 -19.42 15.74 -7.27
C LYS A 95 -18.16 16.08 -6.47
N LEU A 96 -17.76 15.19 -5.56
CA LEU A 96 -16.47 15.29 -4.88
C LEU A 96 -15.35 15.09 -5.92
N ASN A 97 -14.88 16.20 -6.48
CA ASN A 97 -13.65 16.24 -7.29
C ASN A 97 -12.45 16.33 -6.36
N VAL A 98 -12.11 15.20 -5.75
CA VAL A 98 -10.94 15.07 -4.92
C VAL A 98 -9.83 14.46 -5.75
N TRP A 99 -8.73 15.19 -5.98
CA TRP A 99 -7.62 14.75 -6.84
C TRP A 99 -7.02 13.40 -6.43
N TRP A 100 -7.06 13.06 -5.13
CA TRP A 100 -6.57 11.76 -4.66
C TRP A 100 -7.60 10.63 -4.78
N ALA A 101 -8.90 10.90 -4.94
CA ALA A 101 -9.94 9.89 -4.86
C ALA A 101 -9.96 8.97 -6.10
N PRO A 102 -10.30 7.69 -5.94
CA PRO A 102 -10.50 6.80 -7.07
C PRO A 102 -11.66 7.29 -7.96
N PRO A 103 -11.59 7.06 -9.29
CA PRO A 103 -12.62 7.53 -10.21
C PRO A 103 -13.96 6.81 -10.02
N ASN A 104 -13.94 5.57 -9.50
CA ASN A 104 -15.12 4.82 -9.12
C ASN A 104 -15.08 4.39 -7.65
N ARG A 105 -16.26 4.15 -7.07
CA ARG A 105 -16.42 3.68 -5.69
C ARG A 105 -15.70 2.36 -5.49
N PHE A 106 -14.95 2.28 -4.39
CA PHE A 106 -14.31 1.05 -3.97
C PHE A 106 -15.13 0.43 -2.86
N ASP A 107 -15.46 -0.85 -3.01
CA ASP A 107 -15.98 -1.66 -1.91
C ASP A 107 -14.93 -1.90 -0.84
N ALA A 108 -15.38 -2.25 0.36
CA ALA A 108 -14.51 -2.62 1.48
C ALA A 108 -13.51 -3.72 1.10
N LYS A 109 -13.95 -4.75 0.36
CA LYS A 109 -13.10 -5.88 -0.08
C LYS A 109 -12.02 -5.44 -1.07
N THR A 110 -12.38 -4.60 -2.03
CA THR A 110 -11.45 -4.05 -3.03
C THR A 110 -10.43 -3.15 -2.37
N SER A 111 -10.87 -2.25 -1.48
CA SER A 111 -9.98 -1.38 -0.71
C SER A 111 -8.99 -2.18 0.15
N GLN A 112 -9.45 -3.26 0.80
CA GLN A 112 -8.59 -4.14 1.58
C GLN A 112 -7.56 -4.86 0.71
N THR A 113 -7.99 -5.39 -0.43
CA THR A 113 -7.11 -6.10 -1.38
C THR A 113 -6.04 -5.16 -1.92
N VAL A 114 -6.44 -4.00 -2.44
CA VAL A 114 -5.50 -2.97 -2.95
C VAL A 114 -4.54 -2.51 -1.86
N SER A 115 -5.04 -2.29 -0.63
CA SER A 115 -4.21 -1.94 0.53
C SER A 115 -3.11 -2.98 0.79
N LEU A 116 -3.45 -4.27 0.79
CA LEU A 116 -2.49 -5.36 0.99
C LEU A 116 -1.49 -5.46 -0.17
N LEU A 117 -1.96 -5.31 -1.41
CA LEU A 117 -1.10 -5.29 -2.60
C LEU A 117 -0.11 -4.12 -2.58
N CYS A 118 -0.50 -2.95 -2.05
CA CYS A 118 0.40 -1.81 -1.87
C CYS A 118 1.52 -2.12 -0.86
N VAL A 119 1.22 -2.84 0.23
CA VAL A 119 2.25 -3.30 1.18
C VAL A 119 3.22 -4.27 0.50
N ALA A 120 2.70 -5.24 -0.26
CA ALA A 120 3.54 -6.16 -1.02
C ALA A 120 4.39 -5.43 -2.09
N ALA A 121 3.88 -4.34 -2.67
CA ALA A 121 4.61 -3.51 -3.62
C ALA A 121 5.78 -2.77 -2.95
N ILE A 122 5.61 -2.26 -1.72
CA ILE A 122 6.72 -1.69 -0.92
C ILE A 122 7.84 -2.72 -0.76
N VAL A 123 7.50 -3.94 -0.33
CA VAL A 123 8.49 -5.02 -0.13
C VAL A 123 9.22 -5.32 -1.45
N THR A 124 8.48 -5.38 -2.55
CA THR A 124 9.05 -5.59 -3.89
C THR A 124 10.04 -4.51 -4.28
N GLY A 125 9.67 -3.25 -4.06
CA GLY A 125 10.53 -2.09 -4.33
C GLY A 125 11.80 -2.13 -3.48
N PHE A 126 11.66 -2.42 -2.19
CA PHE A 126 12.77 -2.57 -1.25
C PHE A 126 13.75 -3.65 -1.71
N LEU A 127 13.27 -4.88 -1.94
CA LEU A 127 14.10 -5.99 -2.41
C LEU A 127 14.76 -5.70 -3.77
N GLY A 128 14.04 -5.03 -4.68
CA GLY A 128 14.53 -4.71 -6.02
C GLY A 128 15.64 -3.66 -6.03
N ALA A 129 15.62 -2.72 -5.09
CA ALA A 129 16.60 -1.63 -4.99
C ALA A 129 17.84 -2.00 -4.16
N LEU A 130 17.72 -2.96 -3.24
CA LEU A 130 18.71 -3.23 -2.20
C LEU A 130 20.11 -3.52 -2.74
N ILE A 131 20.23 -4.43 -3.71
CA ILE A 131 21.52 -4.74 -4.35
C ILE A 131 22.06 -3.57 -5.17
N GLY A 132 21.19 -2.78 -5.80
CA GLY A 132 21.61 -1.62 -6.60
C GLY A 132 22.26 -0.55 -5.73
N GLN A 133 21.78 -0.38 -4.49
CA GLN A 133 22.28 0.60 -3.53
C GLN A 133 23.47 0.09 -2.70
N THR A 134 23.70 -1.23 -2.63
CA THR A 134 24.75 -1.84 -1.78
C THR A 134 25.89 -2.49 -2.55
N ALA A 135 25.78 -2.65 -3.88
CA ALA A 135 26.77 -3.35 -4.69
C ALA A 135 28.17 -2.71 -4.65
N THR A 136 28.28 -1.38 -4.59
CA THR A 136 29.55 -0.66 -4.48
C THR A 136 30.24 -0.96 -3.15
N PHE A 137 29.51 -0.85 -2.03
CA PHE A 137 30.02 -1.16 -0.69
C PHE A 137 30.43 -2.63 -0.55
N ALA A 138 29.65 -3.55 -1.13
CA ALA A 138 29.99 -4.97 -1.13
C ALA A 138 31.24 -5.25 -1.98
N ALA A 139 31.38 -4.61 -3.14
CA ALA A 139 32.57 -4.74 -3.98
C ALA A 139 33.82 -4.25 -3.24
N GLU A 140 33.73 -3.15 -2.51
CA GLU A 140 34.81 -2.61 -1.69
C GLU A 140 35.21 -3.56 -0.56
N GLU A 141 34.26 -4.14 0.19
CA GLU A 141 34.58 -5.12 1.25
C GLU A 141 35.34 -6.33 0.70
N PHE A 142 34.95 -6.81 -0.49
CA PHE A 142 35.55 -8.00 -1.09
C PHE A 142 36.78 -7.69 -1.96
N GLY A 143 37.25 -6.44 -2.00
CA GLY A 143 38.40 -6.01 -2.80
C GLY A 143 38.20 -6.21 -4.30
N ALA A 144 36.95 -6.11 -4.78
CA ALA A 144 36.57 -6.42 -6.14
C ALA A 144 36.48 -5.13 -6.99
N GLY A 145 37.11 -5.14 -8.16
CA GLY A 145 37.05 -4.00 -9.08
C GLY A 145 35.72 -3.90 -9.84
N ASP A 146 35.53 -2.78 -10.56
CA ASP A 146 34.29 -2.42 -11.28
C ASP A 146 33.75 -3.52 -12.20
N ARG A 147 34.66 -4.31 -12.83
CA ARG A 147 34.25 -5.44 -13.68
C ARG A 147 33.49 -6.50 -12.89
N ALA A 148 33.96 -6.85 -11.70
CA ALA A 148 33.32 -7.86 -10.85
C ALA A 148 31.97 -7.37 -10.33
N GLN A 149 31.85 -6.08 -10.01
CA GLN A 149 30.57 -5.45 -9.67
C GLN A 149 29.58 -5.49 -10.84
N GLY A 150 30.03 -5.18 -12.06
CA GLY A 150 29.22 -5.29 -13.27
C GLY A 150 28.72 -6.73 -13.51
N ILE A 151 29.61 -7.71 -13.34
CA ILE A 151 29.26 -9.14 -13.42
C ILE A 151 28.24 -9.51 -12.34
N LEU A 152 28.43 -9.09 -11.09
CA LEU A 152 27.46 -9.31 -9.99
C LEU A 152 26.07 -8.82 -10.38
N LEU A 153 25.96 -7.56 -10.82
CA LEU A 153 24.69 -6.96 -11.22
C LEU A 153 24.06 -7.68 -12.43
N ALA A 154 24.87 -8.17 -13.37
CA ALA A 154 24.41 -8.98 -14.49
C ALA A 154 23.90 -10.37 -14.04
N THR A 155 24.64 -11.06 -13.16
CA THR A 155 24.26 -12.36 -12.59
C THR A 155 22.92 -12.27 -11.85
N VAL A 156 22.69 -11.21 -11.10
CA VAL A 156 21.41 -10.99 -10.41
C VAL A 156 20.25 -10.92 -11.40
N ARG A 157 20.45 -10.35 -12.59
CA ARG A 157 19.40 -10.28 -13.64
C ARG A 157 19.08 -11.63 -14.26
N ILE A 158 20.02 -12.58 -14.30
CA ILE A 158 19.73 -13.96 -14.74
C ILE A 158 18.64 -14.59 -13.86
N GLY A 159 18.58 -14.19 -12.59
CA GLY A 159 17.54 -14.58 -11.64
C GLY A 159 16.12 -14.26 -12.08
N VAL A 160 15.92 -13.30 -13.00
CA VAL A 160 14.59 -12.99 -13.58
C VAL A 160 14.06 -14.15 -14.42
N LEU A 161 14.89 -15.06 -14.91
CA LEU A 161 14.40 -16.27 -15.59
C LEU A 161 13.61 -17.19 -14.65
N LEU A 162 13.97 -17.20 -13.36
CA LEU A 162 13.26 -17.95 -12.33
C LEU A 162 11.79 -17.48 -12.18
N THR A 163 11.54 -16.21 -12.49
CA THR A 163 10.23 -15.58 -12.42
C THR A 163 9.20 -16.26 -13.29
N VAL A 164 9.63 -16.75 -14.47
CA VAL A 164 8.76 -17.47 -15.40
C VAL A 164 8.26 -18.76 -14.74
N PHE A 165 9.17 -19.50 -14.10
CA PHE A 165 8.84 -20.75 -13.42
C PHE A 165 7.92 -20.52 -12.21
N ILE A 166 8.24 -19.54 -11.37
CA ILE A 166 7.44 -19.20 -10.18
C ILE A 166 6.05 -18.74 -10.62
N THR A 167 5.96 -17.83 -11.59
CA THR A 167 4.67 -17.31 -12.10
C THR A 167 3.84 -18.41 -12.74
N ALA A 168 4.45 -19.33 -13.50
CA ALA A 168 3.72 -20.48 -14.05
C ALA A 168 3.16 -21.40 -12.95
N LEU A 169 3.82 -21.49 -11.81
CA LEU A 169 3.32 -22.24 -10.65
C LEU A 169 2.13 -21.53 -9.97
N ALA A 170 1.97 -20.22 -10.16
CA ALA A 170 0.90 -19.41 -9.59
C ALA A 170 -0.47 -19.84 -10.09
N ASP A 171 -0.54 -20.16 -11.38
CA ASP A 171 -1.78 -20.51 -12.05
C ASP A 171 -2.32 -21.86 -11.55
N LYS A 172 -1.44 -22.75 -11.06
CA LYS A 172 -1.83 -24.08 -10.54
C LYS A 172 -2.09 -24.11 -9.03
N ARG A 173 -1.33 -23.35 -8.23
CA ARG A 173 -1.40 -23.42 -6.75
C ARG A 173 -2.20 -22.27 -6.10
N GLY A 174 -2.63 -21.30 -6.90
CA GLY A 174 -3.37 -20.13 -6.46
C GLY A 174 -2.47 -18.93 -6.18
N ARG A 175 -2.90 -17.75 -6.65
CA ARG A 175 -2.10 -16.51 -6.65
C ARG A 175 -1.77 -16.00 -5.26
N LYS A 176 -2.72 -16.05 -4.31
CA LYS A 176 -2.52 -15.58 -2.94
C LYS A 176 -1.41 -16.36 -2.22
N LYS A 177 -1.48 -17.70 -2.24
CA LYS A 177 -0.48 -18.55 -1.57
C LYS A 177 0.91 -18.37 -2.17
N LEU A 178 0.99 -18.21 -3.50
CA LEU A 178 2.28 -17.98 -4.14
C LEU A 178 2.84 -16.58 -3.88
N LEU A 179 1.98 -15.55 -3.78
CA LEU A 179 2.40 -14.20 -3.39
C LEU A 179 3.03 -14.23 -1.99
N GLU A 180 2.37 -14.86 -1.03
CA GLU A 180 2.89 -15.06 0.34
C GLU A 180 4.22 -15.82 0.32
N PHE A 181 4.26 -16.98 -0.36
CA PHE A 181 5.50 -17.77 -0.51
C PHE A 181 6.65 -16.95 -1.10
N SER A 182 6.36 -16.15 -2.12
CA SER A 182 7.38 -15.34 -2.79
C SER A 182 7.87 -14.19 -1.91
N LEU A 183 6.98 -13.56 -1.13
CA LEU A 183 7.35 -12.54 -0.15
C LEU A 183 8.28 -13.11 0.91
N TYR A 184 7.93 -14.28 1.49
CA TYR A 184 8.79 -14.93 2.48
C TYR A 184 10.11 -15.38 1.88
N GLY A 185 10.10 -16.01 0.70
CA GLY A 185 11.31 -16.46 0.01
C GLY A 185 12.24 -15.30 -0.33
N GLY A 186 11.70 -14.20 -0.86
CA GLY A 186 12.46 -12.99 -1.17
C GLY A 186 13.08 -12.34 0.07
N CYS A 187 12.32 -12.20 1.16
CA CYS A 187 12.84 -11.66 2.41
C CYS A 187 13.90 -12.58 3.03
N PHE A 188 13.65 -13.88 3.08
CA PHE A 188 14.60 -14.86 3.60
C PHE A 188 15.94 -14.82 2.85
N LEU A 189 15.88 -14.76 1.52
CA LEU A 189 17.09 -14.66 0.69
C LEU A 189 17.80 -13.33 0.87
N ALA A 190 17.08 -12.22 1.06
CA ALA A 190 17.69 -10.95 1.39
C ALA A 190 18.44 -11.01 2.73
N VAL A 191 17.86 -11.63 3.76
CA VAL A 191 18.54 -11.81 5.05
C VAL A 191 19.74 -12.75 4.90
N LEU A 192 19.63 -13.82 4.10
CA LEU A 192 20.73 -14.72 3.83
C LEU A 192 21.90 -14.01 3.13
N SER A 193 21.62 -13.05 2.25
CA SER A 193 22.62 -12.22 1.61
C SER A 193 23.41 -11.34 2.61
N ALA A 194 22.84 -11.01 3.78
CA ALA A 194 23.57 -10.30 4.83
C ALA A 194 24.78 -11.11 5.35
N VAL A 195 24.70 -12.45 5.32
CA VAL A 195 25.74 -13.35 5.82
C VAL A 195 26.67 -13.83 4.68
N ALA A 196 26.56 -13.26 3.48
CA ALA A 196 27.37 -13.67 2.34
C ALA A 196 28.88 -13.44 2.62
N PRO A 197 29.73 -14.48 2.49
CA PRO A 197 31.16 -14.38 2.73
C PRO A 197 31.97 -13.93 1.50
N ASN A 198 31.35 -13.93 0.31
CA ASN A 198 31.97 -13.50 -0.94
C ASN A 198 30.93 -13.02 -1.97
N LEU A 199 31.42 -12.36 -3.03
CA LEU A 199 30.58 -11.85 -4.13
C LEU A 199 29.79 -12.92 -4.88
N TRP A 200 30.32 -14.14 -5.00
CA TRP A 200 29.64 -15.23 -5.72
C TRP A 200 28.37 -15.69 -4.98
N ILE A 201 28.47 -15.88 -3.66
CA ILE A 201 27.33 -16.25 -2.81
C ILE A 201 26.34 -15.09 -2.71
N LEU A 202 26.83 -13.85 -2.65
CA LEU A 202 25.98 -12.66 -2.71
C LEU A 202 25.20 -12.62 -4.03
N GLY A 203 25.89 -12.79 -5.17
CA GLY A 203 25.28 -12.84 -6.49
C GLY A 203 24.24 -13.94 -6.62
N LEU A 204 24.57 -15.16 -6.17
CA LEU A 204 23.66 -16.31 -6.24
C LEU A 204 22.39 -16.08 -5.41
N THR A 205 22.54 -15.71 -4.14
CA THR A 205 21.40 -15.43 -3.25
C THR A 205 20.53 -14.27 -3.78
N GLN A 206 21.16 -13.23 -4.34
CA GLN A 206 20.48 -12.10 -4.94
C GLN A 206 19.82 -12.41 -6.29
N SER A 207 20.35 -13.34 -7.09
CA SER A 207 19.66 -13.84 -8.28
C SER A 207 18.33 -14.48 -7.90
N PHE A 208 18.33 -15.35 -6.89
CA PHE A 208 17.08 -15.94 -6.39
C PHE A 208 16.14 -14.86 -5.82
N ALA A 209 16.66 -13.95 -5.00
CA ALA A 209 15.85 -12.86 -4.42
C ALA A 209 15.22 -11.98 -5.51
N ARG A 210 15.96 -11.70 -6.59
CA ARG A 210 15.47 -10.95 -7.75
C ARG A 210 14.37 -11.71 -8.50
N GLY A 211 14.51 -13.02 -8.66
CA GLY A 211 13.45 -13.87 -9.22
C GLY A 211 12.15 -13.75 -8.42
N PHE A 212 12.22 -13.90 -7.10
CA PHE A 212 11.07 -13.72 -6.21
C PHE A 212 10.48 -12.31 -6.27
N ALA A 213 11.31 -11.26 -6.20
CA ALA A 213 10.85 -9.87 -6.28
C ALA A 213 10.08 -9.58 -7.58
N THR A 214 10.58 -10.06 -8.71
CA THR A 214 9.91 -9.87 -10.00
C THR A 214 8.64 -10.72 -10.13
N SER A 215 8.59 -11.92 -9.53
CA SER A 215 7.35 -12.70 -9.43
C SER A 215 6.30 -11.99 -8.59
N ILE A 216 6.67 -11.42 -7.45
CA ILE A 216 5.77 -10.63 -6.61
C ILE A 216 5.21 -9.45 -7.43
N SER A 217 6.05 -8.74 -8.18
CA SER A 217 5.63 -7.63 -9.03
C SER A 217 4.54 -8.04 -10.04
N ILE A 218 4.75 -9.17 -10.74
CA ILE A 218 3.79 -9.70 -11.72
C ILE A 218 2.49 -10.12 -11.01
N LEU A 219 2.59 -10.87 -9.92
CA LEU A 219 1.43 -11.35 -9.15
C LEU A 219 0.59 -10.18 -8.63
N ILE A 220 1.23 -9.15 -8.08
CA ILE A 220 0.58 -7.94 -7.62
C ILE A 220 -0.16 -7.26 -8.78
N GLY A 221 0.49 -7.10 -9.93
CA GLY A 221 -0.12 -6.48 -11.11
C GLY A 221 -1.36 -7.23 -11.59
N ILE A 222 -1.29 -8.56 -11.62
CA ILE A 222 -2.41 -9.41 -12.01
C ILE A 222 -3.55 -9.32 -10.98
N MET A 223 -3.26 -9.53 -9.69
CA MET A 223 -4.26 -9.47 -8.62
C MET A 223 -4.91 -8.08 -8.51
N ALA A 224 -4.16 -7.02 -8.80
CA ALA A 224 -4.68 -5.66 -8.87
C ALA A 224 -5.64 -5.48 -10.05
N ALA A 225 -5.30 -6.02 -11.22
CA ALA A 225 -6.17 -5.97 -12.40
C ALA A 225 -7.49 -6.74 -12.19
N GLU A 226 -7.44 -7.83 -11.41
CA GLU A 226 -8.62 -8.62 -11.03
C GLU A 226 -9.51 -7.91 -10.00
N ALA A 227 -8.90 -7.26 -9.00
CA ALA A 227 -9.64 -6.53 -7.97
C ALA A 227 -10.18 -5.18 -8.46
N ALA A 228 -9.63 -4.64 -9.56
CA ALA A 228 -9.95 -3.30 -10.03
C ALA A 228 -11.39 -3.17 -10.57
N PRO A 229 -12.18 -2.21 -10.06
CA PRO A 229 -13.44 -1.82 -10.69
C PRO A 229 -13.20 -1.32 -12.12
N LYS A 230 -14.20 -1.47 -12.99
CA LYS A 230 -14.16 -0.94 -14.37
C LYS A 230 -13.72 0.52 -14.33
N GLY A 231 -12.74 0.92 -15.15
CA GLY A 231 -12.24 2.31 -15.19
C GLY A 231 -11.25 2.74 -14.09
N SER A 232 -10.95 1.92 -13.08
CA SER A 232 -10.01 2.27 -11.98
C SER A 232 -8.65 1.56 -12.04
N ARG A 233 -8.40 0.75 -13.08
CA ARG A 233 -7.16 -0.03 -13.23
C ARG A 233 -5.90 0.83 -13.25
N ALA A 234 -5.93 1.94 -14.00
CA ALA A 234 -4.80 2.85 -14.09
C ALA A 234 -4.49 3.52 -12.74
N TYR A 235 -5.53 3.90 -11.97
CA TYR A 235 -5.36 4.47 -10.64
C TYR A 235 -4.70 3.46 -9.68
N ILE A 236 -5.15 2.21 -9.66
CA ILE A 236 -4.56 1.16 -8.81
C ILE A 236 -3.12 0.86 -9.25
N ALA A 237 -2.84 0.77 -10.55
CA ALA A 237 -1.48 0.58 -11.06
C ALA A 237 -0.54 1.73 -10.66
N GLY A 238 -1.03 2.97 -10.70
CA GLY A 238 -0.31 4.15 -10.21
C GLY A 238 0.00 4.05 -8.72
N LEU A 239 -0.99 3.69 -7.90
CA LEU A 239 -0.82 3.53 -6.45
C LEU A 239 0.21 2.44 -6.10
N LEU A 240 0.20 1.32 -6.84
CA LEU A 240 1.18 0.25 -6.68
C LEU A 240 2.59 0.68 -7.08
N THR A 241 2.70 1.43 -8.17
CA THR A 241 4.00 1.98 -8.62
C THR A 241 4.55 2.97 -7.60
N LEU A 242 3.71 3.86 -7.06
CA LEU A 242 4.09 4.77 -5.98
C LEU A 242 4.53 4.00 -4.73
N SER A 243 3.81 2.95 -4.37
CA SER A 243 4.15 2.10 -3.23
C SER A 243 5.48 1.37 -3.44
N ALA A 244 5.74 0.84 -4.64
CA ALA A 244 7.02 0.24 -5.00
C ALA A 244 8.15 1.27 -4.99
N GLY A 245 7.91 2.49 -5.49
CA GLY A 245 8.87 3.59 -5.41
C GLY A 245 9.22 3.96 -3.98
N LEU A 246 8.23 4.03 -3.09
CA LEU A 246 8.44 4.25 -1.66
C LEU A 246 9.31 3.14 -1.05
N GLY A 247 9.03 1.88 -1.39
CA GLY A 247 9.86 0.74 -0.99
C GLY A 247 11.30 0.82 -1.48
N ALA A 248 11.51 1.21 -2.74
CA ALA A 248 12.83 1.39 -3.32
C ALA A 248 13.62 2.56 -2.70
N GLY A 249 12.94 3.52 -2.07
CA GLY A 249 13.56 4.62 -1.32
C GLY A 249 14.03 4.24 0.08
N ILE A 250 13.44 3.19 0.69
CA ILE A 250 13.81 2.76 2.05
C ILE A 250 15.32 2.47 2.18
N PRO A 251 15.97 1.69 1.28
CA PRO A 251 17.41 1.45 1.35
C PRO A 251 18.22 2.75 1.34
N VAL A 252 17.79 3.75 0.56
CA VAL A 252 18.46 5.05 0.47
C VAL A 252 18.42 5.80 1.80
N TRP A 253 17.28 5.77 2.50
CA TRP A 253 17.18 6.41 3.82
C TRP A 253 18.05 5.77 4.88
N ILE A 254 18.39 4.50 4.74
CA ILE A 254 19.26 3.76 5.66
C ILE A 254 20.69 3.59 5.11
N LEU A 255 21.04 4.22 3.98
CA LEU A 255 22.38 4.13 3.40
C LEU A 255 23.45 4.70 4.32
N PHE A 256 23.13 5.71 5.14
CA PHE A 256 24.06 6.25 6.12
C PHE A 256 24.58 5.17 7.10
N LEU A 257 23.83 4.09 7.30
CA LEU A 257 24.23 2.95 8.13
C LEU A 257 25.33 2.10 7.45
N ALA A 258 25.38 2.11 6.12
CA ALA A 258 26.42 1.45 5.34
C ALA A 258 27.77 2.18 5.46
N ASP A 259 27.75 3.51 5.55
CA ASP A 259 28.96 4.34 5.67
C ASP A 259 29.64 4.26 7.04
N LEU A 260 28.98 3.69 8.06
CA LEU A 260 29.53 3.60 9.42
C LEU A 260 30.70 2.62 9.56
N HIS A 261 30.73 1.57 8.74
CA HIS A 261 31.77 0.52 8.78
C HIS A 261 31.79 -0.26 7.46
N LEU A 262 32.93 -0.87 7.11
CA LEU A 262 33.08 -1.74 5.92
C LEU A 262 32.03 -2.86 5.79
N LYS A 263 31.39 -3.24 6.91
CA LYS A 263 30.38 -4.32 6.99
C LYS A 263 28.95 -3.78 7.17
N GLY A 264 28.78 -2.45 7.22
CA GLY A 264 27.51 -1.78 7.50
C GLY A 264 26.45 -2.08 6.45
N TRP A 265 26.85 -2.32 5.19
CA TRP A 265 25.93 -2.71 4.12
C TRP A 265 25.16 -4.00 4.41
N ARG A 266 25.69 -4.91 5.24
CA ARG A 266 24.99 -6.13 5.67
C ARG A 266 23.78 -5.82 6.55
N LEU A 267 23.80 -4.72 7.30
CA LEU A 267 22.66 -4.30 8.13
C LEU A 267 21.46 -3.93 7.26
N LEU A 268 21.68 -3.37 6.06
CA LEU A 268 20.61 -3.06 5.12
C LEU A 268 19.89 -4.33 4.67
N PHE A 269 20.62 -5.40 4.38
CA PHE A 269 20.03 -6.72 4.10
C PHE A 269 19.30 -7.29 5.33
N ALA A 270 19.83 -7.09 6.54
CA ALA A 270 19.19 -7.53 7.78
C ALA A 270 17.87 -6.80 8.07
N THR A 271 17.70 -5.55 7.63
CA THR A 271 16.42 -4.82 7.80
C THR A 271 15.24 -5.50 7.10
N ALA A 272 15.51 -6.40 6.13
CA ALA A 272 14.47 -7.24 5.51
C ALA A 272 13.70 -8.11 6.53
N ILE A 273 14.28 -8.39 7.71
CA ILE A 273 13.62 -9.12 8.81
C ILE A 273 12.36 -8.41 9.28
N ILE A 274 12.32 -7.08 9.24
CA ILE A 274 11.15 -6.30 9.68
C ILE A 274 9.91 -6.68 8.86
N PHE A 275 10.10 -6.83 7.53
CA PHE A 275 9.03 -7.28 6.64
C PHE A 275 8.63 -8.73 6.90
N PHE A 276 9.59 -9.60 7.25
CA PHE A 276 9.31 -11.00 7.59
C PHE A 276 8.37 -11.14 8.79
N GLN A 277 8.59 -10.36 9.86
CA GLN A 277 7.75 -10.41 11.07
C GLN A 277 6.31 -9.93 10.82
N GLN A 278 6.13 -8.95 9.95
CA GLN A 278 4.83 -8.33 9.70
C GLN A 278 3.85 -9.28 8.99
N PHE A 279 4.34 -10.21 8.18
CA PHE A 279 3.50 -11.24 7.56
C PHE A 279 3.33 -12.48 8.45
N ALA A 280 4.31 -12.82 9.29
CA ALA A 280 4.21 -13.94 10.23
C ALA A 280 3.09 -13.76 11.28
N GLY A 281 2.74 -12.52 11.63
CA GLY A 281 1.65 -12.21 12.57
C GLY A 281 0.24 -12.18 11.97
N SER A 282 0.07 -12.50 10.68
CA SER A 282 -1.22 -12.44 9.95
C SER A 282 -1.83 -13.82 9.64
N ILE A 283 -1.26 -14.90 10.20
CA ILE A 283 -1.74 -16.29 10.05
C ILE A 283 -2.61 -16.66 11.26
#